data_AF-A0A7X9G1L3-F1
#
_entry.id   AF-A0A7X9G1L3-F1
#
_cell.length_a   1.000
_cell.length_b   1.000
_cell.length_c   1.000
_cell.angle_alpha   90.00
_cell.angle_beta   90.00
_cell.angle_gamma   90.00
#
_symmetry.space_group_name_H-M   'P 1'
#
loop_
_entity.id
_entity.type
_entity.pdbx_description
1 polymer ?
#
loop_
_entity_poly.entity_id
_entity_poly.type
_entity_poly.pdbx_seq_one_letter_code
_entity_poly.pdbx_strand_id
1 'polypeptide(L)'
;MKRLKTGFLVAICLLSLLIAIFLANRTADVHAYTAAQRSELQPTDIALSRERILRSAKAHIDRANETGYSANNVLKGTEYLPLATSNRGFMCVDLVTHVLYTATASKINGRYHSIAKTLATRHAFADSNGIVFDTSGVGVLRQQLTALPQLYTRYLAPIDISQLRLGDIVISGDKDSALSPTSNGANKHATLVIGKVTPEENEYLKIPNYNPNTSYFISMSSMSGARWVSTNWYDRDWNMGDPNKGYFISNLFRMRWEPSQQDYGGFRIKKVDATTGAGLTGAEFNLRDPKGEVKKIVMTSSEYVSGLEYEPGIYTLTETKAPEGYTLDPTPRTIEIEMDKINSVYWDEPIANAPSDGFVRVTKRDAVTGENVAGAVFDLSQSSTFPAGSTIRLTTRADGTTVPQRFGIGAGTTVYVREVSVPAPYLRDPTVKQVTLIPNQTVGVTFENHRARGHIELTKQGTNNTPVQGAVFEVRNSANALVATLTTDALGKAETG
;
A
#
# COMPACT_ATOMS: atom_id res chain seq x y z
N MET A 1 18.85 27.63 35.45
CA MET A 1 17.52 27.99 34.90
C MET A 1 17.44 28.24 33.39
N LYS A 2 18.54 28.27 32.61
CA LYS A 2 18.48 28.51 31.15
C LYS A 2 18.49 27.27 30.23
N ARG A 3 18.74 26.06 30.75
CA ARG A 3 18.78 24.81 29.95
C ARG A 3 17.46 24.01 29.90
N LEU A 4 16.47 24.35 30.72
CA LEU A 4 15.16 23.66 30.73
C LEU A 4 14.14 24.22 29.73
N LYS A 5 14.36 25.44 29.19
CA LYS A 5 13.41 26.09 28.27
C LYS A 5 13.64 25.73 26.80
N THR A 6 14.84 25.32 26.42
CA THR A 6 15.17 24.97 25.03
C THR A 6 14.69 23.56 24.66
N GLY A 7 14.75 22.59 25.59
CA GLY A 7 14.23 21.24 25.36
C GLY A 7 12.69 21.20 25.25
N PHE A 8 12.00 22.08 25.99
CA PHE A 8 10.53 22.16 25.96
C PHE A 8 10.01 22.80 24.67
N LEU A 9 10.70 23.80 24.11
CA LEU A 9 10.34 24.40 22.82
C LEU A 9 10.59 23.45 21.63
N VAL A 10 11.67 22.68 21.67
CA VAL A 10 11.99 21.69 20.62
C VAL A 10 11.02 20.50 20.67
N ALA A 11 10.59 20.07 21.86
CA ALA A 11 9.56 19.05 22.02
C ALA A 11 8.18 19.51 21.49
N ILE A 12 7.80 20.78 21.71
CA ILE A 12 6.55 21.34 21.17
C ILE A 12 6.63 21.48 19.63
N CYS A 13 7.78 21.86 19.07
CA CYS A 13 7.97 21.91 17.61
C CYS A 13 7.95 20.53 16.95
N LEU A 14 8.55 19.51 17.58
CA LEU A 14 8.49 18.13 17.09
C LEU A 14 7.08 17.52 17.26
N LEU A 15 6.37 17.84 18.34
CA LEU A 15 5.00 17.40 18.55
C LEU A 15 4.03 18.08 17.57
N SER A 16 4.24 19.36 17.25
CA SER A 16 3.47 20.07 16.21
C SER A 16 3.84 19.63 14.78
N LEU A 17 5.09 19.21 14.53
CA LEU A 17 5.49 18.58 13.27
C LEU A 17 4.92 17.15 13.14
N LEU A 18 4.88 16.38 14.22
CA LEU A 18 4.23 15.06 14.27
C LEU A 18 2.71 15.17 14.15
N ILE A 19 2.08 16.18 14.76
CA ILE A 19 0.66 16.49 14.58
C ILE A 19 0.42 16.97 13.13
N ALA A 20 1.31 17.76 12.52
CA ALA A 20 1.21 18.16 11.12
C ALA A 20 1.40 17.00 10.13
N ILE A 21 2.23 16.00 10.47
CA ILE A 21 2.40 14.76 9.69
C ILE A 21 1.20 13.81 9.91
N PHE A 22 0.56 13.83 11.09
CA PHE A 22 -0.72 13.14 11.31
C PHE A 22 -1.92 13.86 10.67
N LEU A 23 -1.83 15.18 10.45
CA LEU A 23 -2.74 15.98 9.62
C LEU A 23 -2.46 15.84 8.11
N ALA A 24 -1.40 15.13 7.70
CA ALA A 24 -1.13 14.79 6.31
C ALA A 24 -1.74 13.45 5.88
N ASN A 25 -2.33 12.68 6.81
CA ASN A 25 -3.40 11.74 6.48
C ASN A 25 -4.72 12.51 6.34
N ARG A 26 -4.75 13.51 5.46
CA ARG A 26 -6.01 13.86 4.82
C ARG A 26 -6.28 12.73 3.83
N THR A 27 -7.03 11.72 4.27
CA THR A 27 -8.08 11.21 3.39
C THR A 27 -8.87 12.44 3.00
N ALA A 28 -8.53 13.06 1.86
CA ALA A 28 -9.27 14.18 1.34
C ALA A 28 -10.72 13.70 1.21
N ASP A 29 -11.60 14.28 2.01
CA ASP A 29 -13.02 13.95 2.02
C ASP A 29 -13.54 14.04 0.58
N VAL A 30 -14.04 12.92 0.08
CA VAL A 30 -14.51 12.77 -1.29
C VAL A 30 -15.92 13.32 -1.36
N HIS A 31 -16.04 14.52 -1.94
CA HIS A 31 -17.32 15.15 -2.21
C HIS A 31 -17.72 15.00 -3.68
N ALA A 32 -19.01 14.91 -4.00
CA ALA A 32 -19.41 15.49 -5.29
C ALA A 32 -19.24 16.95 -5.19
N TYR A 33 -18.79 17.45 -6.31
CA TYR A 33 -18.80 18.84 -6.63
C TYR A 33 -20.26 19.22 -6.79
N THR A 34 -20.86 19.61 -5.66
CA THR A 34 -22.15 20.28 -5.63
C THR A 34 -22.12 21.46 -6.62
N ALA A 35 -23.29 21.98 -6.98
CA ALA A 35 -23.36 23.12 -7.89
C ALA A 35 -22.41 24.28 -7.50
N ALA A 36 -22.16 24.46 -6.19
CA ALA A 36 -21.24 25.44 -5.62
C ALA A 36 -19.74 25.08 -5.77
N GLN A 37 -19.37 23.82 -5.60
CA GLN A 37 -17.96 23.36 -5.57
C GLN A 37 -17.39 23.04 -6.96
N ARG A 38 -18.22 22.95 -8.01
CA ARG A 38 -17.75 22.66 -9.38
C ARG A 38 -16.74 23.64 -9.93
N SER A 39 -16.72 24.88 -9.46
CA SER A 39 -15.75 25.88 -9.90
C SER A 39 -14.32 25.60 -9.40
N GLU A 40 -14.17 24.80 -8.35
CA GLU A 40 -12.89 24.47 -7.73
C GLU A 40 -12.21 23.25 -8.39
N LEU A 41 -12.99 22.44 -9.11
CA LEU A 41 -12.56 21.24 -9.81
C LEU A 41 -11.42 21.48 -10.80
N GLN A 42 -10.43 20.60 -10.78
CA GLN A 42 -9.40 20.50 -11.80
C GLN A 42 -9.60 19.26 -12.68
N PRO A 43 -9.12 19.27 -13.94
CA PRO A 43 -9.16 18.11 -14.83
C PRO A 43 -8.59 16.82 -14.20
N THR A 44 -7.57 16.93 -13.35
CA THR A 44 -6.92 15.81 -12.65
C THR A 44 -7.79 15.13 -11.59
N ASP A 45 -8.85 15.79 -11.13
CA ASP A 45 -9.76 15.26 -10.12
C ASP A 45 -10.83 14.33 -10.73
N ILE A 46 -10.93 14.32 -12.06
CA ILE A 46 -11.99 13.62 -12.80
C ILE A 46 -11.49 12.28 -13.31
N ALA A 47 -11.99 11.22 -12.71
CA ALA A 47 -11.78 9.86 -13.18
C ALA A 47 -12.86 9.47 -14.19
N LEU A 48 -12.46 9.37 -15.46
CA LEU A 48 -13.35 9.08 -16.58
C LEU A 48 -12.66 8.13 -17.56
N SER A 49 -13.37 7.07 -17.95
CA SER A 49 -12.94 6.15 -19.01
C SER A 49 -13.93 6.15 -20.16
N ARG A 50 -13.46 5.76 -21.34
CA ARG A 50 -14.29 5.53 -22.52
C ARG A 50 -15.38 4.50 -22.22
N GLU A 51 -15.01 3.40 -21.59
CA GLU A 51 -15.95 2.35 -21.20
C GLU A 51 -17.07 2.86 -20.28
N ARG A 52 -16.76 3.70 -19.29
CA ARG A 52 -17.78 4.30 -18.42
C ARG A 52 -18.75 5.17 -19.19
N ILE A 53 -18.26 6.00 -20.11
CA ILE A 53 -19.13 6.83 -20.95
C ILE A 53 -20.05 5.94 -21.78
N LEU A 54 -19.51 4.93 -22.44
CA LEU A 54 -20.27 4.06 -23.35
C LEU A 54 -21.30 3.20 -22.61
N ARG A 55 -20.91 2.55 -21.51
CA ARG A 55 -21.82 1.74 -20.68
C ARG A 55 -22.87 2.58 -19.99
N SER A 56 -22.49 3.77 -19.51
CA SER A 56 -23.45 4.72 -18.98
C SER A 56 -24.44 5.18 -20.05
N ALA A 57 -23.95 5.56 -21.24
CA ALA A 57 -24.79 5.96 -22.36
C ALA A 57 -25.81 4.88 -22.74
N LYS A 58 -25.37 3.62 -22.83
CA LYS A 58 -26.26 2.49 -23.11
C LYS A 58 -27.34 2.34 -22.04
N ALA A 59 -26.93 2.30 -20.77
CA ALA A 59 -27.85 2.10 -19.66
C ALA A 59 -28.92 3.20 -19.61
N HIS A 60 -28.54 4.46 -19.83
CA HIS A 60 -29.48 5.58 -19.83
C HIS A 60 -30.36 5.63 -21.08
N ILE A 61 -29.85 5.23 -22.26
CA ILE A 61 -30.70 5.08 -23.46
C ILE A 61 -31.80 4.04 -23.22
N ASP A 62 -31.43 2.87 -22.69
CA ASP A 62 -32.39 1.81 -22.40
C ASP A 62 -33.44 2.30 -21.41
N ARG A 63 -32.98 2.89 -20.30
CA ARG A 63 -33.89 3.36 -19.26
C ARG A 63 -34.79 4.48 -19.75
N ALA A 64 -34.27 5.42 -20.54
CA ALA A 64 -35.06 6.51 -21.09
C ALA A 64 -36.16 6.02 -22.02
N ASN A 65 -35.93 4.93 -22.76
CA ASN A 65 -36.94 4.32 -23.62
C ASN A 65 -38.01 3.53 -22.85
N GLU A 66 -37.69 3.01 -21.67
CA GLU A 66 -38.66 2.39 -20.77
C GLU A 66 -39.57 3.43 -20.09
N THR A 67 -39.00 4.57 -19.65
CA THR A 67 -39.74 5.60 -18.90
C THR A 67 -40.43 6.64 -19.78
N GLY A 68 -40.00 6.77 -21.05
CA GLY A 68 -40.50 7.77 -21.99
C GLY A 68 -39.93 9.17 -21.78
N TYR A 69 -40.36 10.09 -22.66
CA TYR A 69 -39.93 11.49 -22.65
C TYR A 69 -40.71 12.28 -21.60
N SER A 70 -39.99 12.91 -20.67
CA SER A 70 -40.59 13.84 -19.72
C SER A 70 -39.60 14.93 -19.34
N ALA A 71 -40.07 16.16 -19.18
CA ALA A 71 -39.27 17.22 -18.57
C ALA A 71 -39.17 16.93 -17.06
N ASN A 72 -38.03 16.45 -16.57
CA ASN A 72 -37.92 16.19 -15.14
C ASN A 72 -36.50 15.93 -14.64
N ASN A 73 -36.02 16.81 -13.76
CA ASN A 73 -35.56 16.56 -12.39
C ASN A 73 -34.69 15.33 -12.06
N VAL A 74 -34.14 14.53 -12.96
CA VAL A 74 -33.54 13.24 -12.57
C VAL A 74 -32.31 13.42 -11.66
N LEU A 75 -31.59 14.55 -11.76
CA LEU A 75 -30.56 14.99 -10.79
C LEU A 75 -31.02 16.11 -9.83
N LYS A 76 -32.31 16.43 -9.77
CA LYS A 76 -32.82 17.44 -8.84
C LYS A 76 -32.95 16.82 -7.45
N GLY A 77 -32.02 17.20 -6.59
CA GLY A 77 -31.88 16.72 -5.22
C GLY A 77 -30.42 16.71 -4.78
N THR A 78 -30.14 15.95 -3.73
CA THR A 78 -28.79 15.78 -3.17
C THR A 78 -28.21 14.39 -3.44
N GLU A 79 -28.93 13.52 -4.15
CA GLU A 79 -28.59 12.11 -4.33
C GLU A 79 -28.92 11.59 -5.74
N TYR A 80 -28.14 10.60 -6.17
CA TYR A 80 -28.43 9.74 -7.30
C TYR A 80 -29.30 8.55 -6.85
N LEU A 81 -30.42 8.33 -7.57
CA LEU A 81 -31.27 7.15 -7.40
C LEU A 81 -30.81 6.02 -8.33
N PRO A 82 -30.82 4.74 -7.89
CA PRO A 82 -30.47 3.62 -8.76
C PRO A 82 -31.28 3.65 -10.05
N LEU A 83 -30.60 3.52 -11.19
CA LEU A 83 -31.20 3.74 -12.51
C LEU A 83 -32.44 2.87 -12.73
N ALA A 84 -32.35 1.58 -12.35
CA ALA A 84 -33.42 0.60 -12.48
C ALA A 84 -34.68 0.95 -11.66
N THR A 85 -34.52 1.66 -10.55
CA THR A 85 -35.64 2.02 -9.64
C THR A 85 -36.19 3.42 -9.87
N SER A 86 -35.47 4.27 -10.62
CA SER A 86 -35.91 5.64 -10.88
C SER A 86 -37.13 5.66 -11.81
N ASN A 87 -38.26 6.22 -11.38
CA ASN A 87 -39.46 6.38 -12.21
C ASN A 87 -39.50 7.73 -12.96
N ARG A 88 -38.39 8.47 -12.98
CA ARG A 88 -38.30 9.78 -13.65
C ARG A 88 -37.94 9.56 -15.13
N GLY A 89 -38.73 10.13 -16.03
CA GLY A 89 -38.42 10.14 -17.47
C GLY A 89 -37.32 11.14 -17.81
N PHE A 90 -36.86 11.11 -19.07
CA PHE A 90 -35.70 11.87 -19.52
C PHE A 90 -36.07 12.88 -20.61
N MET A 91 -35.42 14.03 -20.61
CA MET A 91 -35.24 14.85 -21.81
C MET A 91 -33.77 14.89 -22.24
N CYS A 92 -33.46 15.56 -23.36
CA CYS A 92 -32.11 15.57 -23.93
C CYS A 92 -31.03 16.06 -22.95
N VAL A 93 -31.37 17.04 -22.10
CA VAL A 93 -30.46 17.53 -21.06
C VAL A 93 -30.26 16.47 -19.97
N ASP A 94 -31.33 15.85 -19.45
CA ASP A 94 -31.21 14.79 -18.44
C ASP A 94 -30.34 13.64 -18.94
N LEU A 95 -30.53 13.22 -20.20
CA LEU A 95 -29.76 12.12 -20.78
C LEU A 95 -28.26 12.44 -20.79
N VAL A 96 -27.87 13.63 -21.26
CA VAL A 96 -26.46 14.05 -21.31
C VAL A 96 -25.86 14.14 -19.91
N THR A 97 -26.55 14.79 -18.98
CA THR A 97 -26.00 15.07 -17.64
C THR A 97 -25.93 13.82 -16.78
N HIS A 98 -26.87 12.89 -16.91
CA HIS A 98 -26.86 11.59 -16.24
C HIS A 98 -25.72 10.70 -16.70
N VAL A 99 -25.53 10.64 -18.02
CA VAL A 99 -24.47 9.84 -18.59
C VAL A 99 -23.13 10.35 -18.09
N LEU A 100 -22.94 11.66 -18.14
CA LEU A 100 -21.71 12.29 -17.66
C LEU A 100 -21.52 12.12 -16.15
N TYR A 101 -22.57 12.30 -15.34
CA TYR A 101 -22.50 12.12 -13.89
C TYR A 101 -22.03 10.71 -13.53
N THR A 102 -22.73 9.68 -14.02
CA THR A 102 -22.41 8.29 -13.68
C THR A 102 -21.08 7.82 -14.29
N ALA A 103 -20.72 8.35 -15.46
CA ALA A 103 -19.44 8.06 -16.08
C ALA A 103 -18.26 8.65 -15.27
N THR A 104 -18.45 9.82 -14.65
CA THR A 104 -17.42 10.48 -13.82
C THR A 104 -17.47 10.08 -12.34
N ALA A 105 -18.59 9.54 -11.86
CA ALA A 105 -18.81 9.05 -10.48
C ALA A 105 -18.12 7.70 -10.22
N SER A 106 -16.80 7.67 -10.32
CA SER A 106 -15.97 6.47 -10.11
C SER A 106 -15.68 6.20 -8.64
N LYS A 107 -15.79 7.19 -7.76
CA LYS A 107 -15.65 7.04 -6.30
C LYS A 107 -16.95 7.43 -5.62
N ILE A 108 -17.38 6.61 -4.67
CA ILE A 108 -18.54 6.85 -3.79
C ILE A 108 -18.09 6.49 -2.36
N ASN A 109 -18.27 7.41 -1.41
CA ASN A 109 -17.75 7.31 -0.05
C ASN A 109 -16.24 7.03 -0.02
N GLY A 110 -15.49 7.71 -0.89
CA GLY A 110 -14.04 7.53 -1.04
C GLY A 110 -13.58 6.22 -1.67
N ARG A 111 -14.50 5.32 -2.04
CA ARG A 111 -14.18 4.00 -2.59
C ARG A 111 -14.48 3.92 -4.08
N TYR A 112 -13.62 3.24 -4.82
CA TYR A 112 -13.86 2.99 -6.23
C TYR A 112 -15.08 2.08 -6.45
N HIS A 113 -15.93 2.47 -7.41
CA HIS A 113 -17.12 1.78 -7.83
C HIS A 113 -17.08 1.57 -9.35
N SER A 114 -17.24 0.32 -9.77
CA SER A 114 -17.46 -0.02 -11.18
C SER A 114 -18.70 0.70 -11.71
N ILE A 115 -18.78 0.90 -13.02
CA ILE A 115 -19.95 1.54 -13.62
C ILE A 115 -21.25 0.81 -13.28
N ALA A 116 -21.25 -0.53 -13.26
CA ALA A 116 -22.41 -1.32 -12.87
C ALA A 116 -22.85 -1.01 -11.43
N LYS A 117 -21.89 -0.89 -10.51
CA LYS A 117 -22.16 -0.55 -9.11
C LYS A 117 -22.62 0.90 -8.95
N THR A 118 -22.02 1.86 -9.68
CA THR A 118 -22.46 3.26 -9.72
C THR A 118 -23.93 3.35 -10.17
N LEU A 119 -24.31 2.63 -11.22
CA LEU A 119 -25.68 2.64 -11.75
C LEU A 119 -26.71 1.98 -10.81
N ALA A 120 -26.30 0.95 -10.07
CA ALA A 120 -27.18 0.14 -9.23
C ALA A 120 -27.33 0.64 -7.79
N THR A 121 -26.47 1.57 -7.33
CA THR A 121 -26.41 1.97 -5.92
C THR A 121 -26.99 3.37 -5.72
N ARG A 122 -27.83 3.55 -4.70
CA ARG A 122 -28.25 4.89 -4.26
C ARG A 122 -27.09 5.54 -3.52
N HIS A 123 -26.75 6.77 -3.87
CA HIS A 123 -25.66 7.48 -3.21
C HIS A 123 -25.87 8.99 -3.24
N ALA A 124 -25.39 9.70 -2.22
CA ALA A 124 -25.40 11.14 -2.25
C ALA A 124 -24.44 11.66 -3.31
N PHE A 125 -24.80 12.78 -3.94
CA PHE A 125 -23.83 13.54 -4.70
C PHE A 125 -22.67 13.88 -3.77
N ALA A 126 -22.93 14.47 -2.60
CA ALA A 126 -21.90 14.89 -1.65
C ALA A 126 -20.89 13.81 -1.18
N ASP A 127 -21.06 12.54 -1.53
CA ASP A 127 -20.13 11.44 -1.23
C ASP A 127 -19.39 10.89 -2.48
N SER A 128 -19.67 11.41 -3.68
CA SER A 128 -19.21 10.85 -4.95
C SER A 128 -18.44 11.84 -5.79
N ASN A 129 -17.34 11.47 -6.46
CA ASN A 129 -16.62 12.42 -7.33
C ASN A 129 -17.31 12.80 -8.68
N GLY A 130 -18.58 12.44 -8.89
CA GLY A 130 -19.27 12.68 -10.16
C GLY A 130 -19.60 14.15 -10.45
N ILE A 131 -19.55 14.53 -11.74
CA ILE A 131 -19.94 15.88 -12.20
C ILE A 131 -21.44 15.89 -12.51
N VAL A 132 -22.20 16.69 -11.77
CA VAL A 132 -23.65 16.90 -11.98
C VAL A 132 -23.94 18.27 -12.58
N PHE A 133 -24.95 18.37 -13.44
CA PHE A 133 -25.47 19.62 -13.98
C PHE A 133 -26.96 19.79 -13.72
N ASP A 134 -27.41 21.04 -13.70
CA ASP A 134 -28.82 21.38 -13.64
C ASP A 134 -29.48 20.99 -14.96
N THR A 135 -30.59 20.26 -14.88
CA THR A 135 -31.29 19.70 -16.03
C THR A 135 -32.51 20.50 -16.47
N SER A 136 -32.73 21.69 -15.91
CA SER A 136 -33.90 22.55 -16.17
C SER A 136 -34.04 23.01 -17.63
N GLY A 137 -32.96 22.95 -18.42
CA GLY A 137 -33.03 23.21 -19.86
C GLY A 137 -31.68 23.43 -20.52
N VAL A 138 -31.69 23.41 -21.85
CA VAL A 138 -30.46 23.51 -22.67
C VAL A 138 -29.74 24.84 -22.44
N GLY A 139 -30.48 25.94 -22.25
CA GLY A 139 -29.90 27.24 -21.93
C GLY A 139 -29.14 27.26 -20.60
N VAL A 140 -29.69 26.58 -19.58
CA VAL A 140 -29.08 26.45 -18.25
C VAL A 140 -27.82 25.59 -18.33
N LEU A 141 -27.88 24.42 -18.99
CA LEU A 141 -26.72 23.57 -19.20
C LEU A 141 -25.59 24.33 -19.90
N ARG A 142 -25.90 25.07 -20.97
CA ARG A 142 -24.92 25.90 -21.69
C ARG A 142 -24.29 26.96 -20.78
N GLN A 143 -25.09 27.64 -19.95
CA GLN A 143 -24.58 28.64 -19.00
C GLN A 143 -23.64 27.99 -17.98
N GLN A 144 -24.02 26.83 -17.43
CA GLN A 144 -23.19 26.11 -16.48
C GLN A 144 -21.88 25.62 -17.09
N LEU A 145 -21.90 25.05 -18.30
CA LEU A 145 -20.69 24.64 -19.01
C LEU A 145 -19.78 25.83 -19.35
N THR A 146 -20.38 26.97 -19.73
CA THR A 146 -19.63 28.21 -19.99
C THR A 146 -18.96 28.76 -18.72
N ALA A 147 -19.59 28.55 -17.56
CA ALA A 147 -19.05 28.96 -16.25
C ALA A 147 -17.99 27.99 -15.70
N LEU A 148 -17.55 26.99 -16.48
CA LEU A 148 -16.53 26.01 -16.08
C LEU A 148 -15.34 25.97 -17.08
N PRO A 149 -14.66 27.10 -17.36
CA PRO A 149 -13.56 27.15 -18.34
C PRO A 149 -12.33 26.31 -17.97
N GLN A 150 -12.20 25.94 -16.69
CA GLN A 150 -11.16 25.05 -16.17
C GLN A 150 -11.40 23.58 -16.55
N LEU A 151 -12.66 23.20 -16.79
CA LEU A 151 -13.04 21.84 -17.17
C LEU A 151 -13.40 21.72 -18.65
N TYR A 152 -14.01 22.75 -19.23
CA TYR A 152 -14.47 22.72 -20.62
C TYR A 152 -13.88 23.85 -21.45
N THR A 153 -13.46 23.51 -22.66
CA THR A 153 -13.18 24.50 -23.71
C THR A 153 -14.44 24.68 -24.54
N ARG A 154 -14.91 25.93 -24.64
CA ARG A 154 -16.07 26.28 -25.45
C ARG A 154 -15.65 26.72 -26.84
N TYR A 155 -16.25 26.12 -27.87
CA TYR A 155 -16.14 26.51 -29.27
C TYR A 155 -17.49 27.02 -29.76
N LEU A 156 -17.46 28.04 -30.62
CA LEU A 156 -18.64 28.62 -31.27
C LEU A 156 -18.64 28.25 -32.75
N ALA A 157 -19.82 28.25 -33.35
CA ALA A 157 -19.98 28.03 -34.80
C ALA A 157 -19.15 29.03 -35.64
N PRO A 158 -18.67 28.64 -36.83
CA PRO A 158 -18.81 27.32 -37.46
C PRO A 158 -17.86 26.28 -36.82
N ILE A 159 -18.35 25.05 -36.66
CA ILE A 159 -17.59 23.94 -36.08
C ILE A 159 -17.57 22.80 -37.09
N ASP A 160 -16.38 22.28 -37.38
CA ASP A 160 -16.24 21.11 -38.24
C ASP A 160 -16.71 19.85 -37.49
N ILE A 161 -17.80 19.25 -37.97
CA ILE A 161 -18.38 18.01 -37.43
C ILE A 161 -17.36 16.87 -37.39
N SER A 162 -16.40 16.84 -38.33
CA SER A 162 -15.38 15.79 -38.38
C SER A 162 -14.41 15.84 -37.20
N GLN A 163 -14.32 17.00 -36.52
CA GLN A 163 -13.47 17.19 -35.35
C GLN A 163 -14.13 16.78 -34.03
N LEU A 164 -15.42 16.39 -34.05
CA LEU A 164 -16.12 15.93 -32.85
C LEU A 164 -15.50 14.63 -32.32
N ARG A 165 -15.32 14.56 -31.00
CA ARG A 165 -14.71 13.41 -30.32
C ARG A 165 -15.49 12.98 -29.08
N LEU A 166 -15.13 11.81 -28.55
CA LEU A 166 -15.74 11.24 -27.34
C LEU A 166 -15.83 12.30 -26.21
N GLY A 167 -17.03 12.41 -25.65
CA GLY A 167 -17.35 13.27 -24.52
C GLY A 167 -17.56 14.74 -24.86
N ASP A 168 -17.48 15.13 -26.13
CA ASP A 168 -17.92 16.45 -26.57
C ASP A 168 -19.42 16.62 -26.29
N ILE A 169 -19.79 17.71 -25.62
CA ILE A 169 -21.18 18.10 -25.41
C ILE A 169 -21.54 19.14 -26.47
N VAL A 170 -22.46 18.76 -27.35
CA VAL A 170 -22.89 19.59 -28.48
C VAL A 170 -24.26 20.18 -28.18
N ILE A 171 -24.36 21.50 -28.31
CA ILE A 171 -25.61 22.24 -28.28
C ILE A 171 -25.96 22.67 -29.70
N SER A 172 -27.02 22.09 -30.27
CA SER A 172 -27.53 22.48 -31.58
C SER A 172 -28.66 23.51 -31.47
N GLY A 173 -28.95 24.20 -32.57
CA GLY A 173 -30.10 25.08 -32.73
C GLY A 173 -30.16 25.68 -34.13
N ASP A 174 -31.07 26.64 -34.32
CA ASP A 174 -31.18 27.42 -35.57
C ASP A 174 -29.86 28.16 -35.88
N LYS A 175 -29.62 28.54 -37.14
CA LYS A 175 -28.36 29.14 -37.59
C LYS A 175 -27.99 30.42 -36.82
N ASP A 176 -28.99 31.23 -36.51
CA ASP A 176 -28.82 32.49 -35.75
C ASP A 176 -28.74 32.28 -34.23
N SER A 177 -28.97 31.06 -33.75
CA SER A 177 -28.97 30.74 -32.31
C SER A 177 -27.58 30.79 -31.67
N ALA A 178 -26.51 30.77 -32.47
CA ALA A 178 -25.13 30.93 -32.01
C ALA A 178 -24.85 32.32 -31.41
N LEU A 179 -25.60 33.36 -31.82
CA LEU A 179 -25.36 34.76 -31.46
C LEU A 179 -26.26 35.27 -30.32
N SER A 180 -27.32 34.54 -29.95
CA SER A 180 -28.27 34.99 -28.93
C SER A 180 -28.07 34.27 -27.58
N PRO A 181 -27.61 34.98 -26.53
CA PRO A 181 -27.44 34.40 -25.20
C PRO A 181 -28.75 34.09 -24.48
N THR A 182 -29.90 34.59 -24.96
CA THR A 182 -31.20 34.57 -24.26
C THR A 182 -32.37 33.97 -25.04
N SER A 183 -32.20 33.60 -26.32
CA SER A 183 -33.31 33.06 -27.10
C SER A 183 -33.67 31.64 -26.65
N ASN A 184 -34.86 31.45 -26.07
CA ASN A 184 -35.50 30.14 -25.90
C ASN A 184 -36.12 29.68 -27.24
N GLY A 185 -35.30 29.62 -28.30
CA GLY A 185 -35.74 29.17 -29.62
C GLY A 185 -36.16 27.70 -29.62
N ALA A 186 -37.13 27.35 -30.47
CA ALA A 186 -37.86 26.09 -30.47
C ALA A 186 -37.03 24.80 -30.73
N ASN A 187 -35.75 24.93 -31.11
CA ASN A 187 -34.93 23.80 -31.62
C ASN A 187 -33.60 23.60 -30.88
N LYS A 188 -33.42 24.18 -29.68
CA LYS A 188 -32.19 23.97 -28.91
C LYS A 188 -32.13 22.55 -28.36
N HIS A 189 -31.07 21.83 -28.69
CA HIS A 189 -30.90 20.42 -28.31
C HIS A 189 -29.53 20.16 -27.69
N ALA A 190 -29.47 19.34 -26.65
CA ALA A 190 -28.21 18.91 -26.03
C ALA A 190 -27.93 17.45 -26.37
N THR A 191 -26.67 17.16 -26.68
CA THR A 191 -26.22 15.86 -27.16
C THR A 191 -24.81 15.58 -26.66
N LEU A 192 -24.51 14.30 -26.41
CA LEU A 192 -23.19 13.85 -25.98
C LEU A 192 -22.59 12.93 -27.03
N VAL A 193 -21.44 13.31 -27.56
CA VAL A 193 -20.70 12.55 -28.57
C VAL A 193 -20.03 11.35 -27.90
N ILE A 194 -20.19 10.16 -28.47
CA ILE A 194 -19.49 8.93 -28.03
C ILE A 194 -18.33 8.55 -28.96
N GLY A 195 -18.21 9.26 -30.09
CA GLY A 195 -17.17 9.07 -31.10
C GLY A 195 -17.45 7.86 -32.00
N LYS A 196 -16.41 7.43 -32.72
CA LYS A 196 -16.45 6.17 -33.47
C LYS A 196 -16.56 5.00 -32.49
N VAL A 197 -17.35 3.99 -32.84
CA VAL A 197 -17.59 2.82 -32.01
C VAL A 197 -16.94 1.61 -32.67
N THR A 198 -16.16 0.83 -31.93
CA THR A 198 -15.55 -0.42 -32.40
C THR A 198 -16.58 -1.55 -32.49
N PRO A 199 -16.31 -2.61 -33.28
CA PRO A 199 -17.21 -3.77 -33.33
C PRO A 199 -17.46 -4.37 -31.95
N GLU A 200 -16.42 -4.48 -31.12
CA GLU A 200 -16.46 -5.02 -29.76
C GLU A 200 -17.33 -4.15 -28.85
N GLU A 201 -17.20 -2.82 -28.93
CA GLU A 201 -18.07 -1.91 -28.19
C GLU A 201 -19.52 -2.03 -28.65
N ASN A 202 -19.74 -2.22 -29.96
CA ASN A 202 -21.09 -2.37 -30.49
C ASN A 202 -21.78 -3.67 -30.06
N GLU A 203 -21.03 -4.70 -29.64
CA GLU A 203 -21.61 -5.92 -29.10
C GLU A 203 -22.53 -5.64 -27.91
N TYR A 204 -22.23 -4.63 -27.09
CA TYR A 204 -23.10 -4.22 -25.98
C TYR A 204 -23.88 -2.94 -26.25
N LEU A 205 -23.38 -2.02 -27.08
CA LEU A 205 -24.13 -0.79 -27.40
C LEU A 205 -25.35 -1.06 -28.28
N LYS A 206 -25.31 -2.12 -29.11
CA LYS A 206 -26.38 -2.54 -30.02
C LYS A 206 -26.90 -1.38 -30.89
N ILE A 207 -25.99 -0.61 -31.49
CA ILE A 207 -26.33 0.52 -32.36
C ILE A 207 -27.03 -0.01 -33.63
N PRO A 208 -28.27 0.43 -33.93
CA PRO A 208 -28.95 0.06 -35.16
C PRO A 208 -28.23 0.63 -36.38
N ASN A 209 -28.11 -0.17 -37.47
CA ASN A 209 -27.41 0.21 -38.70
C ASN A 209 -25.96 0.71 -38.44
N TYR A 210 -25.27 0.01 -37.54
CA TYR A 210 -23.91 0.32 -37.11
C TYR A 210 -22.91 0.37 -38.29
N ASN A 211 -22.03 1.38 -38.25
CA ASN A 211 -20.91 1.58 -39.16
C ASN A 211 -19.67 2.00 -38.35
N PRO A 212 -18.56 1.22 -38.38
CA PRO A 212 -17.34 1.51 -37.61
C PRO A 212 -16.67 2.85 -38.00
N ASN A 213 -16.93 3.35 -39.21
CA ASN A 213 -16.32 4.58 -39.71
C ASN A 213 -17.12 5.83 -39.33
N THR A 214 -18.29 5.68 -38.70
CA THR A 214 -19.18 6.77 -38.32
C THR A 214 -19.02 7.10 -36.84
N SER A 215 -18.95 8.39 -36.52
CA SER A 215 -19.06 8.86 -35.14
C SER A 215 -20.53 8.93 -34.73
N TYR A 216 -20.80 8.53 -33.51
CA TYR A 216 -22.13 8.53 -32.93
C TYR A 216 -22.24 9.52 -31.77
N PHE A 217 -23.46 9.90 -31.45
CA PHE A 217 -23.83 10.64 -30.25
C PHE A 217 -25.16 10.11 -29.70
N ILE A 218 -25.43 10.39 -28.43
CA ILE A 218 -26.73 10.12 -27.82
C ILE A 218 -27.64 11.33 -27.93
N SER A 219 -28.90 11.07 -28.22
CA SER A 219 -29.91 12.10 -28.43
C SER A 219 -31.29 11.59 -28.02
N MET A 220 -32.13 12.48 -27.50
CA MET A 220 -33.51 12.11 -27.13
C MET A 220 -34.50 13.23 -27.40
N SER A 221 -35.61 12.94 -28.08
CA SER A 221 -36.71 13.88 -28.29
C SER A 221 -38.06 13.29 -27.91
N SER A 222 -39.09 14.13 -27.77
CA SER A 222 -40.47 13.69 -27.50
C SER A 222 -41.04 12.78 -28.58
N MET A 223 -40.56 12.92 -29.83
CA MET A 223 -41.05 12.13 -30.96
C MET A 223 -40.28 10.82 -31.18
N SER A 224 -39.02 10.77 -30.78
CA SER A 224 -38.11 9.68 -31.17
C SER A 224 -37.55 8.85 -30.02
N GLY A 225 -37.88 9.19 -28.77
CA GLY A 225 -37.22 8.59 -27.61
C GLY A 225 -35.70 8.79 -27.62
N ALA A 226 -35.00 8.06 -26.76
CA ALA A 226 -33.54 8.08 -26.66
C ALA A 226 -32.91 7.13 -27.68
N ARG A 227 -31.89 7.59 -28.40
CA ARG A 227 -31.28 6.83 -29.49
C ARG A 227 -29.84 7.22 -29.76
N TRP A 228 -29.13 6.29 -30.38
CA TRP A 228 -27.87 6.53 -31.07
C TRP A 228 -28.13 7.25 -32.39
N VAL A 229 -27.37 8.30 -32.67
CA VAL A 229 -27.49 9.08 -33.91
C VAL A 229 -26.09 9.32 -34.49
N SER A 230 -25.96 9.21 -35.80
CA SER A 230 -24.71 9.55 -36.49
C SER A 230 -24.49 11.06 -36.47
N THR A 231 -23.24 11.52 -36.32
CA THR A 231 -22.88 12.95 -36.34
C THR A 231 -23.29 13.69 -37.63
N ASN A 232 -23.54 12.98 -38.74
CA ASN A 232 -24.13 13.54 -39.98
C ASN A 232 -25.55 14.13 -39.81
N TRP A 233 -26.14 14.00 -38.62
CA TRP A 233 -27.41 14.61 -38.25
C TRP A 233 -27.29 16.11 -37.90
N TYR A 234 -26.07 16.60 -37.67
CA TYR A 234 -25.81 18.03 -37.49
C TYR A 234 -25.67 18.76 -38.84
N ASP A 235 -25.69 20.09 -38.77
CA ASP A 235 -25.54 21.03 -39.90
C ASP A 235 -26.43 20.71 -41.09
N ARG A 236 -27.70 20.45 -40.76
CA ARG A 236 -28.77 20.22 -41.73
C ARG A 236 -29.98 21.08 -41.41
N ASP A 237 -30.57 21.59 -42.47
CA ASP A 237 -31.85 22.28 -42.42
C ASP A 237 -32.93 21.29 -41.93
N TRP A 238 -33.88 21.80 -41.16
CA TRP A 238 -35.09 21.07 -40.86
C TRP A 238 -35.97 21.09 -42.12
N ASN A 239 -36.66 19.99 -42.43
CA ASN A 239 -37.54 19.82 -43.61
C ASN A 239 -38.78 20.76 -43.68
N MET A 240 -38.72 21.97 -43.12
CA MET A 240 -39.80 22.98 -43.08
C MET A 240 -39.56 24.17 -44.02
N GLY A 241 -38.56 24.07 -44.91
CA GLY A 241 -38.34 25.04 -45.99
C GLY A 241 -37.63 26.35 -45.61
N ASP A 242 -37.25 26.53 -44.34
CA ASP A 242 -36.43 27.67 -43.89
C ASP A 242 -34.96 27.23 -43.72
N PRO A 243 -34.02 27.74 -44.53
CA PRO A 243 -32.60 27.36 -44.48
C PRO A 243 -31.88 27.84 -43.20
N ASN A 244 -32.55 28.62 -42.34
CA ASN A 244 -32.02 29.03 -41.05
C ASN A 244 -32.55 28.20 -39.88
N LYS A 245 -33.54 27.32 -40.11
CA LYS A 245 -34.09 26.39 -39.11
C LYS A 245 -33.50 25.02 -39.29
N GLY A 246 -32.92 24.46 -38.24
CA GLY A 246 -32.20 23.20 -38.36
C GLY A 246 -31.45 22.77 -37.11
N TYR A 247 -30.66 21.72 -37.26
CA TYR A 247 -29.81 21.18 -36.21
C TYR A 247 -28.35 21.65 -36.40
N PHE A 248 -28.15 22.96 -36.54
CA PHE A 248 -26.83 23.53 -36.69
C PHE A 248 -26.10 23.53 -35.35
N ILE A 249 -24.80 23.26 -35.37
CA ILE A 249 -24.00 23.32 -34.15
C ILE A 249 -23.86 24.78 -33.73
N SER A 250 -24.38 25.13 -32.56
CA SER A 250 -24.29 26.49 -32.01
C SER A 250 -23.13 26.64 -31.03
N ASN A 251 -22.91 25.61 -30.19
CA ASN A 251 -21.86 25.57 -29.19
C ASN A 251 -21.35 24.14 -29.06
N LEU A 252 -20.04 24.00 -28.93
CA LEU A 252 -19.37 22.76 -28.57
C LEU A 252 -18.63 22.98 -27.26
N PHE A 253 -18.83 22.09 -26.29
CA PHE A 253 -18.07 22.06 -25.04
C PHE A 253 -17.23 20.79 -25.00
N ARG A 254 -15.92 20.98 -25.00
CA ARG A 254 -14.93 19.90 -25.01
C ARG A 254 -14.26 19.78 -23.66
N MET A 255 -14.26 18.58 -23.09
CA MET A 255 -13.55 18.27 -21.86
C MET A 255 -12.06 18.59 -22.00
N ARG A 256 -11.47 19.19 -20.96
CA ARG A 256 -10.04 19.51 -20.86
C ARG A 256 -9.20 18.39 -20.24
N TRP A 257 -9.84 17.28 -19.88
CA TRP A 257 -9.21 15.99 -19.58
C TRP A 257 -9.53 14.99 -20.68
N GLU A 258 -8.62 14.07 -20.92
CA GLU A 258 -8.80 12.98 -21.87
C GLU A 258 -9.28 11.74 -21.11
N PRO A 259 -10.40 11.11 -21.52
CA PRO A 259 -10.83 9.84 -20.93
C PRO A 259 -9.75 8.76 -21.11
N SER A 260 -9.47 7.99 -20.06
CA SER A 260 -8.70 6.76 -20.20
C SER A 260 -9.46 5.78 -21.11
N GLN A 261 -8.78 4.80 -21.68
CA GLN A 261 -9.48 3.77 -22.46
C GLN A 261 -10.36 2.89 -21.56
N GLN A 262 -9.86 2.56 -20.36
CA GLN A 262 -10.41 1.52 -19.48
C GLN A 262 -10.50 1.99 -18.02
N ASP A 263 -11.32 1.28 -17.25
CA ASP A 263 -11.53 1.48 -15.81
C ASP A 263 -10.33 1.05 -14.97
N TYR A 264 -10.27 1.55 -13.73
CA TYR A 264 -9.19 1.18 -12.81
C TYR A 264 -9.28 -0.29 -12.39
N GLY A 265 -8.13 -0.85 -12.05
CA GLY A 265 -7.93 -2.18 -11.50
C GLY A 265 -7.20 -2.13 -10.16
N GLY A 266 -6.95 -3.32 -9.60
CA GLY A 266 -6.28 -3.50 -8.34
C GLY A 266 -5.49 -4.79 -8.30
N PHE A 267 -4.79 -5.02 -7.21
CA PHE A 267 -4.07 -6.26 -6.98
C PHE A 267 -4.03 -6.62 -5.49
N ARG A 268 -3.70 -7.88 -5.24
CA ARG A 268 -3.39 -8.39 -3.89
C ARG A 268 -2.16 -9.28 -3.90
N ILE A 269 -1.41 -9.23 -2.80
CA ILE A 269 -0.19 -10.01 -2.60
C ILE A 269 -0.13 -10.58 -1.18
N LYS A 270 0.63 -11.67 -1.02
CA LYS A 270 0.97 -12.26 0.28
C LYS A 270 2.46 -12.25 0.52
N LYS A 271 2.84 -12.09 1.79
CA LYS A 271 4.21 -12.19 2.29
C LYS A 271 4.34 -13.32 3.30
N VAL A 272 5.29 -14.22 3.08
CA VAL A 272 5.51 -15.40 3.94
C VAL A 272 6.99 -15.66 4.25
N ASP A 273 7.22 -16.46 5.28
CA ASP A 273 8.48 -17.12 5.60
C ASP A 273 8.74 -18.25 4.58
N ALA A 274 9.93 -18.24 3.96
CA ALA A 274 10.30 -19.22 2.93
C ALA A 274 10.47 -20.66 3.45
N THR A 275 10.64 -20.84 4.76
CA THR A 275 10.84 -22.13 5.43
C THR A 275 9.53 -22.66 6.03
N THR A 276 8.81 -21.81 6.76
CA THR A 276 7.62 -22.24 7.52
C THR A 276 6.29 -21.95 6.82
N GLY A 277 6.28 -21.06 5.84
CA GLY A 277 5.05 -20.56 5.20
C GLY A 277 4.24 -19.61 6.09
N ALA A 278 4.74 -19.27 7.28
CA ALA A 278 4.06 -18.33 8.19
C ALA A 278 3.98 -16.93 7.57
N GLY A 279 2.87 -16.22 7.78
CA GLY A 279 2.68 -14.87 7.26
C GLY A 279 3.62 -13.85 7.91
N LEU A 280 4.18 -12.93 7.12
CA LEU A 280 5.13 -11.91 7.58
C LEU A 280 4.58 -10.49 7.44
N THR A 281 4.87 -9.64 8.43
CA THR A 281 4.52 -8.22 8.41
C THR A 281 5.78 -7.34 8.38
N GLY A 282 5.64 -6.07 8.01
CA GLY A 282 6.72 -5.08 8.02
C GLY A 282 7.56 -5.01 6.75
N ALA A 283 7.28 -5.84 5.74
CA ALA A 283 7.89 -5.71 4.41
C ALA A 283 7.48 -4.38 3.73
N GLU A 284 8.41 -3.76 3.01
CA GLU A 284 8.12 -2.57 2.20
C GLU A 284 8.46 -2.86 0.74
N PHE A 285 7.59 -2.42 -0.17
CA PHE A 285 7.75 -2.58 -1.61
C PHE A 285 7.64 -1.23 -2.31
N ASN A 286 8.34 -1.11 -3.44
CA ASN A 286 8.10 -0.10 -4.45
C ASN A 286 7.31 -0.72 -5.62
N LEU A 287 6.18 -0.12 -5.96
CA LEU A 287 5.41 -0.41 -7.15
C LEU A 287 5.67 0.68 -8.19
N ARG A 288 6.38 0.33 -9.26
CA ARG A 288 6.66 1.21 -10.39
C ARG A 288 5.62 1.00 -11.49
N ASP A 289 5.01 2.08 -11.94
CA ASP A 289 4.01 2.06 -13.02
C ASP A 289 4.66 2.08 -14.43
N PRO A 290 3.87 1.88 -15.50
CA PRO A 290 4.37 1.93 -16.88
C PRO A 290 4.99 3.28 -17.29
N LYS A 291 4.61 4.37 -16.62
CA LYS A 291 5.10 5.73 -16.87
C LYS A 291 6.39 6.03 -16.10
N GLY A 292 6.78 5.15 -15.18
CA GLY A 292 7.99 5.22 -14.37
C GLY A 292 7.79 5.80 -12.96
N GLU A 293 6.56 6.18 -12.60
CA GLU A 293 6.22 6.68 -11.27
C GLU A 293 6.27 5.55 -10.24
N VAL A 294 6.68 5.88 -9.01
CA VAL A 294 6.92 4.88 -7.96
C VAL A 294 6.05 5.16 -6.75
N LYS A 295 5.21 4.18 -6.38
CA LYS A 295 4.40 4.18 -5.16
C LYS A 295 4.97 3.21 -4.14
N LYS A 296 5.08 3.65 -2.88
CA LYS A 296 5.51 2.80 -1.77
C LYS A 296 4.33 2.03 -1.18
N ILE A 297 4.53 0.74 -0.92
CA ILE A 297 3.58 -0.15 -0.25
C ILE A 297 4.24 -0.65 1.03
N VAL A 298 3.51 -0.60 2.14
CA VAL A 298 3.95 -1.13 3.44
C VAL A 298 3.00 -2.25 3.84
N MET A 299 3.55 -3.45 4.04
CA MET A 299 2.77 -4.61 4.45
C MET A 299 2.57 -4.59 5.97
N THR A 300 1.48 -3.96 6.40
CA THR A 300 1.06 -3.95 7.81
C THR A 300 0.48 -5.29 8.29
N SER A 301 0.16 -6.19 7.35
CA SER A 301 -0.27 -7.57 7.59
C SER A 301 0.46 -8.50 6.60
N SER A 302 0.29 -9.83 6.74
CA SER A 302 0.84 -10.80 5.77
C SER A 302 0.18 -10.72 4.39
N GLU A 303 -0.91 -9.99 4.28
CA GLU A 303 -1.67 -9.78 3.06
C GLU A 303 -1.79 -8.27 2.78
N TYR A 304 -1.74 -7.90 1.50
CA TYR A 304 -2.01 -6.54 1.05
C TYR A 304 -3.01 -6.57 -0.09
N VAL A 305 -4.01 -5.69 -0.05
CA VAL A 305 -5.04 -5.52 -1.09
C VAL A 305 -5.11 -4.04 -1.43
N SER A 306 -4.83 -3.71 -2.69
CA SER A 306 -4.64 -2.34 -3.14
C SER A 306 -5.95 -1.57 -3.40
N GLY A 307 -7.09 -2.27 -3.43
CA GLY A 307 -8.34 -1.73 -3.98
C GLY A 307 -8.25 -1.48 -5.50
N LEU A 308 -9.33 -1.02 -6.11
CA LEU A 308 -9.42 -0.70 -7.53
C LEU A 308 -9.01 0.76 -7.79
N GLU A 309 -7.71 1.06 -7.75
CA GLU A 309 -7.19 2.44 -7.84
C GLU A 309 -6.01 2.61 -8.79
N TYR A 310 -5.65 1.58 -9.55
CA TYR A 310 -4.49 1.57 -10.46
C TYR A 310 -4.96 1.49 -11.92
N GLU A 311 -4.33 2.24 -12.81
CA GLU A 311 -4.63 2.10 -14.23
C GLU A 311 -4.29 0.67 -14.68
N PRO A 312 -5.08 0.06 -15.60
CA PRO A 312 -4.72 -1.23 -16.15
C PRO A 312 -3.34 -1.18 -16.82
N GLY A 313 -2.55 -2.23 -16.64
CA GLY A 313 -1.22 -2.31 -17.23
C GLY A 313 -0.25 -3.20 -16.46
N ILE A 314 1.00 -3.16 -16.90
CA ILE A 314 2.09 -3.97 -16.36
C ILE A 314 2.96 -3.10 -15.44
N TYR A 315 2.99 -3.48 -14.16
CA TYR A 315 3.73 -2.81 -13.11
C TYR A 315 4.93 -3.65 -12.68
N THR A 316 5.94 -3.01 -12.10
CA THR A 316 7.08 -3.68 -11.46
C THR A 316 7.02 -3.48 -9.94
N LEU A 317 6.85 -4.57 -9.19
CA LEU A 317 6.91 -4.61 -7.73
C LEU A 317 8.33 -5.03 -7.30
N THR A 318 8.97 -4.26 -6.43
CA THR A 318 10.31 -4.57 -5.90
C THR A 318 10.31 -4.45 -4.38
N GLU A 319 10.74 -5.48 -3.65
CA GLU A 319 10.90 -5.37 -2.20
C GLU A 319 12.08 -4.44 -1.89
N THR A 320 11.85 -3.42 -1.07
CA THR A 320 12.87 -2.44 -0.68
C THR A 320 13.30 -2.57 0.77
N LYS A 321 12.50 -3.27 1.58
CA LYS A 321 12.84 -3.61 2.97
C LYS A 321 12.18 -4.93 3.35
N ALA A 322 12.99 -5.86 3.85
CA ALA A 322 12.50 -7.12 4.40
C ALA A 322 11.80 -6.92 5.75
N PRO A 323 10.92 -7.85 6.16
CA PRO A 323 10.51 -8.02 7.54
C PRO A 323 11.71 -8.14 8.49
N GLU A 324 11.54 -7.72 9.76
CA GLU A 324 12.58 -7.84 10.77
C GLU A 324 12.99 -9.31 10.97
N GLY A 325 14.31 -9.57 10.96
CA GLY A 325 14.86 -10.93 11.06
C GLY A 325 14.91 -11.70 9.73
N TYR A 326 14.54 -11.10 8.60
CA TYR A 326 14.55 -11.75 7.28
C TYR A 326 15.53 -11.09 6.30
N THR A 327 16.01 -11.88 5.35
CA THR A 327 16.88 -11.41 4.27
C THR A 327 16.03 -10.70 3.20
N LEU A 328 16.49 -9.55 2.69
CA LEU A 328 15.84 -8.83 1.59
C LEU A 328 15.93 -9.61 0.29
N ASP A 329 14.81 -9.74 -0.42
CA ASP A 329 14.80 -10.22 -1.80
C ASP A 329 14.42 -9.09 -2.76
N PRO A 330 15.41 -8.34 -3.29
CA PRO A 330 15.17 -7.19 -4.15
C PRO A 330 14.83 -7.59 -5.60
N THR A 331 14.58 -8.88 -5.88
CA THR A 331 14.24 -9.35 -7.24
C THR A 331 12.96 -8.66 -7.73
N PRO A 332 13.01 -7.92 -8.86
CA PRO A 332 11.82 -7.30 -9.43
C PRO A 332 10.79 -8.33 -9.86
N ARG A 333 9.53 -8.02 -9.60
CA ARG A 333 8.36 -8.87 -9.82
C ARG A 333 7.35 -8.14 -10.69
N THR A 334 6.74 -8.84 -11.65
CA THR A 334 5.76 -8.21 -12.55
C THR A 334 4.36 -8.33 -11.97
N ILE A 335 3.55 -7.27 -12.07
CA ILE A 335 2.13 -7.28 -11.72
C ILE A 335 1.35 -6.81 -12.95
N GLU A 336 0.53 -7.70 -13.50
CA GLU A 336 -0.51 -7.28 -14.45
C GLU A 336 -1.76 -6.90 -13.67
N ILE A 337 -2.21 -5.66 -13.85
CA ILE A 337 -3.44 -5.14 -13.27
C ILE A 337 -4.49 -5.11 -14.37
N GLU A 338 -5.55 -5.90 -14.18
CA GLU A 338 -6.70 -5.92 -15.07
C GLU A 338 -7.78 -4.96 -14.59
N MET A 339 -8.52 -4.44 -15.55
CA MET A 339 -9.66 -3.56 -15.34
C MET A 339 -10.75 -4.19 -14.47
N ASP A 340 -11.30 -3.40 -13.54
CA ASP A 340 -12.43 -3.74 -12.67
C ASP A 340 -12.24 -5.03 -11.84
N LYS A 341 -10.98 -5.43 -11.65
CA LYS A 341 -10.60 -6.64 -10.91
C LYS A 341 -9.51 -6.35 -9.89
N ILE A 342 -9.56 -7.08 -8.78
CA ILE A 342 -8.43 -7.17 -7.86
C ILE A 342 -7.64 -8.43 -8.24
N ASN A 343 -6.57 -8.24 -9.00
CA ASN A 343 -5.72 -9.31 -9.52
C ASN A 343 -5.00 -10.03 -8.37
N SER A 344 -4.98 -11.36 -8.42
CA SER A 344 -4.32 -12.21 -7.43
C SER A 344 -2.92 -12.59 -7.90
N VAL A 345 -1.99 -11.63 -7.97
CA VAL A 345 -0.71 -11.86 -8.65
C VAL A 345 0.29 -12.69 -7.82
N TYR A 346 0.34 -12.48 -6.49
CA TYR A 346 1.23 -13.22 -5.58
C TYR A 346 0.45 -13.75 -4.39
N TRP A 347 -0.69 -14.37 -4.68
CA TRP A 347 -1.62 -14.88 -3.67
C TRP A 347 -1.45 -16.37 -3.44
N ASP A 348 -1.43 -17.15 -4.52
CA ASP A 348 -1.27 -18.60 -4.49
C ASP A 348 0.20 -19.01 -4.51
N GLU A 349 1.07 -18.15 -5.06
CA GLU A 349 2.53 -18.20 -4.93
C GLU A 349 3.02 -16.95 -4.19
N PRO A 350 3.00 -16.94 -2.84
CA PRO A 350 3.36 -15.78 -2.05
C PRO A 350 4.81 -15.34 -2.22
N ILE A 351 5.07 -14.05 -1.99
CA ILE A 351 6.41 -13.51 -1.93
C ILE A 351 7.06 -13.98 -0.63
N ALA A 352 8.07 -14.84 -0.71
CA ALA A 352 8.74 -15.43 0.44
C ALA A 352 10.07 -14.74 0.76
N ASN A 353 10.40 -14.57 2.05
CA ASN A 353 11.77 -14.22 2.47
C ASN A 353 12.36 -15.33 3.32
N ALA A 354 13.64 -15.60 3.12
CA ALA A 354 14.40 -16.49 3.99
C ALA A 354 14.72 -15.77 5.32
N PRO A 355 14.67 -16.47 6.47
CA PRO A 355 15.21 -15.93 7.72
C PRO A 355 16.67 -15.48 7.53
N SER A 356 17.03 -14.37 8.17
CA SER A 356 18.42 -13.95 8.28
C SER A 356 19.19 -14.92 9.17
N ASP A 357 20.50 -14.97 9.01
CA ASP A 357 21.38 -15.70 9.91
C ASP A 357 21.97 -14.78 10.98
N GLY A 358 22.25 -15.35 12.14
CA GLY A 358 23.08 -14.76 13.19
C GLY A 358 24.11 -15.77 13.65
N PHE A 359 25.18 -15.28 14.27
CA PHE A 359 26.28 -16.14 14.72
C PHE A 359 26.59 -15.90 16.19
N VAL A 360 26.90 -16.97 16.93
CA VAL A 360 27.36 -16.89 18.32
C VAL A 360 28.77 -17.41 18.42
N ARG A 361 29.67 -16.65 19.06
CA ARG A 361 31.02 -17.10 19.40
C ARG A 361 31.22 -17.05 20.90
N VAL A 362 31.66 -18.17 21.49
CA VAL A 362 32.02 -18.22 22.90
C VAL A 362 33.50 -17.91 23.07
N THR A 363 33.83 -17.11 24.09
CA THR A 363 35.21 -16.83 24.53
C THR A 363 35.36 -17.28 25.97
N LYS A 364 36.40 -18.06 26.26
CA LYS A 364 36.69 -18.57 27.59
C LYS A 364 38.01 -18.00 28.10
N ARG A 365 37.97 -17.40 29.30
CA ARG A 365 39.15 -16.84 29.97
C ARG A 365 39.32 -17.37 31.39
N ASP A 366 40.55 -17.25 31.88
CA ASP A 366 40.87 -17.31 33.31
C ASP A 366 40.32 -16.05 33.99
N ALA A 367 39.54 -16.21 35.06
CA ALA A 367 38.89 -15.10 35.75
C ALA A 367 39.87 -14.18 36.51
N VAL A 368 41.12 -14.60 36.71
CA VAL A 368 42.14 -13.83 37.42
C VAL A 368 43.16 -13.26 36.45
N THR A 369 43.72 -14.09 35.57
CA THR A 369 44.80 -13.66 34.66
C THR A 369 44.28 -13.06 33.35
N GLY A 370 43.03 -13.32 32.98
CA GLY A 370 42.45 -12.93 31.69
C GLY A 370 42.96 -13.75 30.50
N GLU A 371 43.86 -14.72 30.73
CA GLU A 371 44.41 -15.60 29.71
C GLU A 371 43.34 -16.49 29.09
N ASN A 372 43.54 -16.87 27.83
CA ASN A 372 42.63 -17.71 27.08
C ASN A 372 42.68 -19.16 27.58
N VAL A 373 41.51 -19.80 27.68
CA VAL A 373 41.41 -21.21 28.12
C VAL A 373 40.88 -22.08 26.98
N ALA A 374 41.76 -22.92 26.46
CA ALA A 374 41.45 -23.92 25.43
C ALA A 374 40.80 -25.17 26.04
N GLY A 375 40.01 -25.91 25.26
CA GLY A 375 39.44 -27.20 25.67
C GLY A 375 38.18 -27.13 26.55
N ALA A 376 37.65 -25.94 26.84
CA ALA A 376 36.35 -25.79 27.51
C ALA A 376 35.21 -26.15 26.56
N VAL A 377 34.21 -26.89 27.02
CA VAL A 377 33.11 -27.42 26.22
C VAL A 377 31.82 -26.68 26.58
N PHE A 378 31.06 -26.26 25.57
CA PHE A 378 29.85 -25.48 25.70
C PHE A 378 28.70 -26.11 24.91
N ASP A 379 27.48 -26.00 25.45
CA ASP A 379 26.23 -26.27 24.74
C ASP A 379 25.59 -24.92 24.36
N LEU A 380 25.12 -24.82 23.11
CA LEU A 380 24.36 -23.70 22.58
C LEU A 380 23.01 -24.19 22.05
N SER A 381 21.92 -23.46 22.30
CA SER A 381 20.56 -23.84 21.89
C SER A 381 19.65 -22.62 21.78
N GLN A 382 18.71 -22.59 20.82
CA GLN A 382 17.62 -21.59 20.79
C GLN A 382 16.47 -21.90 21.76
N SER A 383 16.59 -22.99 22.53
CA SER A 383 15.70 -23.35 23.63
C SER A 383 16.47 -23.40 24.95
N SER A 384 15.90 -22.81 26.00
CA SER A 384 16.46 -22.79 27.36
C SER A 384 16.57 -24.16 28.01
N THR A 385 15.87 -25.18 27.49
CA THR A 385 15.89 -26.54 28.01
C THR A 385 16.99 -27.42 27.40
N PHE A 386 17.73 -26.91 26.40
CA PHE A 386 18.78 -27.63 25.67
C PHE A 386 18.35 -29.04 25.22
N PRO A 387 17.37 -29.17 24.30
CA PRO A 387 16.92 -30.46 23.79
C PRO A 387 18.04 -31.14 22.98
N ALA A 388 18.25 -32.45 23.16
CA ALA A 388 19.36 -33.16 22.52
C ALA A 388 19.38 -33.03 20.98
N GLY A 389 18.21 -32.98 20.33
CA GLY A 389 18.11 -32.86 18.86
C GLY A 389 18.36 -31.46 18.28
N SER A 390 18.47 -30.42 19.13
CA SER A 390 18.67 -29.03 18.69
C SER A 390 19.79 -28.30 19.46
N THR A 391 20.51 -29.02 20.32
CA THR A 391 21.65 -28.49 21.08
C THR A 391 22.95 -28.74 20.32
N ILE A 392 23.73 -27.69 20.17
CA ILE A 392 25.02 -27.72 19.48
C ILE A 392 26.14 -27.69 20.53
N ARG A 393 27.06 -28.64 20.46
CA ARG A 393 28.21 -28.73 21.36
C ARG A 393 29.49 -28.24 20.68
N LEU A 394 30.17 -27.30 21.32
CA LEU A 394 31.40 -26.67 20.82
C LEU A 394 32.51 -26.72 21.87
N THR A 395 33.76 -26.70 21.42
CA THR A 395 34.95 -26.68 22.28
C THR A 395 35.82 -25.48 21.94
N THR A 396 36.37 -24.81 22.95
CA THR A 396 37.28 -23.68 22.73
C THR A 396 38.63 -24.15 22.17
N ARG A 397 39.16 -23.39 21.22
CA ARG A 397 40.46 -23.63 20.59
C ARG A 397 41.60 -23.07 21.46
N ALA A 398 42.83 -23.20 20.95
CA ALA A 398 44.04 -22.62 21.55
C ALA A 398 43.91 -21.11 21.85
N ASP A 399 43.14 -20.37 21.05
CA ASP A 399 42.89 -18.93 21.26
C ASP A 399 41.77 -18.64 22.29
N GLY A 400 41.24 -19.66 22.97
CA GLY A 400 40.16 -19.53 23.93
C GLY A 400 38.77 -19.31 23.33
N THR A 401 38.61 -19.41 22.01
CA THR A 401 37.32 -19.16 21.34
C THR A 401 36.75 -20.39 20.62
N THR A 402 35.44 -20.41 20.38
CA THR A 402 34.78 -21.40 19.50
C THR A 402 34.72 -20.91 18.05
N VAL A 403 34.35 -21.79 17.09
CA VAL A 403 33.88 -21.27 15.78
C VAL A 403 32.62 -20.44 16.04
N PRO A 404 32.40 -19.35 15.29
CA PRO A 404 31.08 -18.74 15.21
C PRO A 404 30.06 -19.78 14.75
N GLN A 405 29.07 -20.06 15.60
CA GLN A 405 27.99 -20.99 15.31
C GLN A 405 26.82 -20.23 14.70
N ARG A 406 26.39 -20.67 13.50
CA ARG A 406 25.24 -20.14 12.78
C ARG A 406 23.93 -20.56 13.43
N PHE A 407 22.99 -19.63 13.54
CA PHE A 407 21.60 -19.81 13.93
C PHE A 407 20.70 -19.00 13.01
N GLY A 408 19.51 -19.52 12.66
CA GLY A 408 18.51 -18.73 11.93
C GLY A 408 17.76 -17.79 12.88
N ILE A 409 17.58 -16.53 12.48
CA ILE A 409 16.89 -15.46 13.24
C ILE A 409 15.37 -15.50 12.98
N GLY A 410 14.79 -16.67 12.66
CA GLY A 410 13.34 -16.84 12.47
C GLY A 410 12.54 -16.62 13.77
N ALA A 411 11.54 -17.46 14.05
CA ALA A 411 10.79 -17.41 15.31
C ALA A 411 11.69 -17.79 16.53
N GLY A 412 12.51 -16.84 16.99
CA GLY A 412 13.44 -16.98 18.12
C GLY A 412 14.75 -16.21 17.89
N THR A 413 14.89 -15.05 18.52
CA THR A 413 16.10 -14.20 18.44
C THR A 413 17.16 -14.54 19.49
N THR A 414 16.88 -15.44 20.43
CA THR A 414 17.76 -15.71 21.59
C THR A 414 18.43 -17.07 21.49
N VAL A 415 19.73 -17.12 21.78
CA VAL A 415 20.51 -18.34 22.00
C VAL A 415 20.92 -18.42 23.47
N TYR A 416 20.74 -19.60 24.05
CA TYR A 416 21.17 -19.96 25.39
C TYR A 416 22.52 -20.68 25.30
N VAL A 417 23.47 -20.32 26.15
CA VAL A 417 24.81 -20.88 26.20
C VAL A 417 25.11 -21.35 27.61
N ARG A 418 25.59 -22.59 27.79
CA ARG A 418 26.03 -23.13 29.08
C ARG A 418 27.37 -23.82 28.96
N GLU A 419 28.21 -23.71 29.99
CA GLU A 419 29.43 -24.51 30.08
C GLU A 419 29.09 -25.95 30.47
N VAL A 420 29.64 -26.93 29.75
CA VAL A 420 29.45 -28.37 30.01
C VAL A 420 30.63 -28.90 30.81
N SER A 421 31.84 -28.53 30.43
CA SER A 421 33.07 -28.89 31.12
C SER A 421 34.16 -27.86 30.87
N VAL A 422 35.08 -27.74 31.82
CA VAL A 422 36.28 -26.92 31.70
C VAL A 422 37.48 -27.80 32.06
N PRO A 423 38.63 -27.69 31.38
CA PRO A 423 39.80 -28.50 31.73
C PRO A 423 40.32 -28.16 33.13
N ALA A 424 41.00 -29.12 33.76
CA ALA A 424 41.77 -28.84 34.97
C ALA A 424 42.80 -27.72 34.69
N PRO A 425 43.06 -26.83 35.66
CA PRO A 425 42.61 -26.86 37.04
C PRO A 425 41.34 -26.03 37.31
N TYR A 426 40.48 -25.74 36.33
CA TYR A 426 39.35 -24.82 36.51
C TYR A 426 38.12 -25.45 37.16
N LEU A 427 37.36 -24.65 37.90
CA LEU A 427 36.02 -25.00 38.38
C LEU A 427 34.98 -24.63 37.31
N ARG A 428 34.06 -25.53 36.98
CA ARG A 428 32.99 -25.28 35.99
C ARG A 428 32.03 -24.18 36.46
N ASP A 429 31.65 -23.28 35.57
CA ASP A 429 30.59 -22.28 35.76
C ASP A 429 29.21 -22.90 35.39
N PRO A 430 28.28 -23.08 36.33
CA PRO A 430 26.96 -23.64 36.04
C PRO A 430 25.99 -22.65 35.36
N THR A 431 26.38 -21.38 35.20
CA THR A 431 25.51 -20.31 34.73
C THR A 431 25.11 -20.50 33.25
N VAL A 432 23.83 -20.30 32.96
CA VAL A 432 23.32 -20.18 31.58
C VAL A 432 23.29 -18.71 31.18
N LYS A 433 23.99 -18.36 30.10
CA LYS A 433 23.97 -17.02 29.50
C LYS A 433 23.01 -16.99 28.31
N GLN A 434 22.39 -15.84 28.08
CA GLN A 434 21.49 -15.60 26.95
C GLN A 434 22.11 -14.55 26.04
N VAL A 435 21.97 -14.73 24.73
CA VAL A 435 22.45 -13.78 23.73
C VAL A 435 21.40 -13.59 22.66
N THR A 436 21.09 -12.33 22.35
CA THR A 436 20.21 -11.96 21.24
C THR A 436 21.02 -11.91 19.96
N LEU A 437 20.62 -12.69 18.95
CA LEU A 437 21.21 -12.69 17.62
C LEU A 437 20.94 -11.36 16.92
N ILE A 438 21.94 -10.91 16.15
CA ILE A 438 21.84 -9.75 15.29
C ILE A 438 22.00 -10.24 13.84
N PRO A 439 21.11 -9.85 12.90
CA PRO A 439 21.19 -10.25 11.50
C PRO A 439 22.56 -10.00 10.88
N ASN A 440 23.11 -11.05 10.27
CA ASN A 440 24.39 -11.10 9.58
C ASN A 440 25.59 -10.70 10.46
N GLN A 441 25.48 -10.82 11.79
CA GLN A 441 26.56 -10.48 12.73
C GLN A 441 26.92 -11.63 13.66
N THR A 442 28.17 -11.60 14.16
CA THR A 442 28.64 -12.50 15.22
C THR A 442 28.55 -11.82 16.57
N VAL A 443 27.74 -12.37 17.47
CA VAL A 443 27.62 -11.92 18.85
C VAL A 443 28.53 -12.76 19.74
N GLY A 444 29.35 -12.08 20.55
CA GLY A 444 30.28 -12.72 21.47
C GLY A 444 29.65 -12.98 22.85
N VAL A 445 29.92 -14.14 23.43
CA VAL A 445 29.62 -14.47 24.83
C VAL A 445 30.90 -14.87 25.55
N THR A 446 31.21 -14.23 26.67
CA THR A 446 32.42 -14.52 27.45
C THR A 446 32.07 -15.34 28.69
N PHE A 447 32.85 -16.39 28.98
CA PHE A 447 32.84 -17.15 30.22
C PHE A 447 34.20 -17.08 30.92
N GLU A 448 34.19 -16.90 32.22
CA GLU A 448 35.38 -16.75 33.05
C GLU A 448 35.31 -17.76 34.18
N ASN A 449 36.39 -18.51 34.41
CA ASN A 449 36.41 -19.49 35.50
C ASN A 449 37.61 -19.25 36.40
N HIS A 450 37.42 -19.48 37.68
CA HIS A 450 38.50 -19.53 38.65
C HIS A 450 39.15 -20.92 38.62
N ARG A 451 40.47 -20.95 38.84
CA ARG A 451 41.19 -22.18 39.13
C ARG A 451 40.75 -22.72 40.49
N ALA A 452 40.59 -24.03 40.59
CA ALA A 452 40.39 -24.74 41.84
C ALA A 452 41.57 -24.43 42.78
N ARG A 453 41.24 -24.08 44.02
CA ARG A 453 42.23 -23.88 45.09
C ARG A 453 42.09 -25.03 46.08
N GLY A 454 43.23 -25.61 46.44
CA GLY A 454 43.32 -26.56 47.54
C GLY A 454 43.70 -25.83 48.82
N HIS A 455 43.40 -26.46 49.96
CA HIS A 455 43.84 -26.03 51.28
C HIS A 455 44.64 -27.17 51.91
N ILE A 456 45.79 -26.85 52.48
CA ILE A 456 46.65 -27.79 53.20
C ILE A 456 46.53 -27.45 54.69
N GLU A 457 46.01 -28.39 55.48
CA GLU A 457 46.12 -28.40 56.95
C GLU A 457 47.08 -29.53 57.34
N LEU A 458 48.04 -29.25 58.22
CA LEU A 458 48.91 -30.26 58.82
C LEU A 458 48.81 -30.20 60.34
N THR A 459 48.89 -31.37 60.96
CA THR A 459 48.98 -31.51 62.43
C THR A 459 50.27 -32.24 62.76
N LYS A 460 51.14 -31.61 63.55
CA LYS A 460 52.40 -32.19 64.01
C LYS A 460 52.30 -32.67 65.44
N GLN A 461 52.49 -33.97 65.63
CA GLN A 461 52.52 -34.62 66.93
C GLN A 461 53.89 -35.23 67.22
N GLY A 462 54.18 -35.40 68.51
CA GLY A 462 55.26 -36.24 69.02
C GLY A 462 54.85 -37.72 69.06
N THR A 463 55.77 -38.59 69.48
CA THR A 463 55.54 -40.05 69.54
C THR A 463 54.40 -40.47 70.48
N ASN A 464 53.98 -39.59 71.39
CA ASN A 464 52.90 -39.85 72.35
C ASN A 464 51.60 -39.09 71.98
N ASN A 465 51.43 -38.73 70.70
CA ASN A 465 50.32 -37.91 70.20
C ASN A 465 50.23 -36.48 70.80
N THR A 466 51.27 -36.00 71.48
CA THR A 466 51.31 -34.64 72.04
C THR A 466 51.55 -33.61 70.93
N PRO A 467 50.81 -32.48 70.90
CA PRO A 467 51.05 -31.40 69.95
C PRO A 467 52.47 -30.85 69.98
N VAL A 468 53.01 -30.50 68.81
CA VAL A 468 54.33 -29.86 68.69
C VAL A 468 54.14 -28.45 68.10
N GLN A 469 54.31 -27.44 68.95
CA GLN A 469 54.28 -26.04 68.57
C GLN A 469 55.63 -25.58 67.97
N GLY A 470 55.59 -24.67 67.00
CA GLY A 470 56.76 -24.00 66.44
C GLY A 470 57.55 -24.80 65.41
N ALA A 471 57.05 -25.97 64.98
CA ALA A 471 57.65 -26.73 63.89
C ALA A 471 57.39 -26.01 62.55
N VAL A 472 58.43 -25.81 61.75
CA VAL A 472 58.38 -25.09 60.47
C VAL A 472 58.42 -26.08 59.31
N PHE A 473 57.47 -25.95 58.38
CA PHE A 473 57.34 -26.76 57.18
C PHE A 473 57.36 -25.87 55.94
N GLU A 474 58.08 -26.30 54.90
CA GLU A 474 58.02 -25.67 53.58
C GLU A 474 57.10 -26.47 52.66
N VAL A 475 56.09 -25.80 52.09
CA VAL A 475 55.27 -26.35 51.01
C VAL A 475 55.94 -25.98 49.69
N ARG A 476 56.35 -26.99 48.92
CA ARG A 476 57.00 -26.82 47.60
C ARG A 476 56.16 -27.45 46.50
N ASN A 477 56.16 -26.85 45.32
CA ASN A 477 55.49 -27.43 44.15
C ASN A 477 56.33 -28.57 43.52
N SER A 478 55.83 -29.21 42.45
CA SER A 478 56.53 -30.31 41.77
C SER A 478 57.85 -29.91 41.11
N ALA A 479 58.08 -28.62 40.84
CA ALA A 479 59.35 -28.07 40.39
C ALA A 479 60.30 -27.70 41.56
N ASN A 480 59.95 -28.11 42.79
CA ASN A 480 60.65 -27.82 44.03
C ASN A 480 60.73 -26.33 44.41
N ALA A 481 59.90 -25.47 43.80
CA ALA A 481 59.82 -24.06 44.17
C ALA A 481 58.97 -23.87 45.45
N LEU A 482 59.42 -23.00 46.35
CA LEU A 482 58.71 -22.68 47.60
C LEU A 482 57.38 -21.97 47.30
N VAL A 483 56.29 -22.51 47.81
CA VAL A 483 54.92 -22.00 47.65
C VAL A 483 54.43 -21.33 48.93
N ALA A 484 54.71 -21.93 50.09
CA ALA A 484 54.35 -21.40 51.40
C ALA A 484 55.28 -21.94 52.49
N THR A 485 55.37 -21.22 53.61
CA THR A 485 56.01 -21.69 54.84
C THR A 485 54.97 -21.72 55.96
N LEU A 486 54.85 -22.85 56.64
CA LEU A 486 53.85 -23.13 57.66
C LEU A 486 54.53 -23.36 59.01
N THR A 487 54.08 -22.69 60.07
CA THR A 487 54.59 -22.87 61.44
C THR A 487 53.47 -23.35 62.34
N THR A 488 53.68 -24.44 63.08
CA THR A 488 52.63 -25.02 63.92
C THR A 488 52.30 -24.17 65.16
N ASP A 489 51.02 -24.06 65.46
CA ASP A 489 50.48 -23.36 66.62
C ASP A 489 50.58 -24.20 67.92
N ALA A 490 50.02 -23.69 69.03
CA ALA A 490 50.02 -24.38 70.33
C ALA A 490 49.28 -25.74 70.32
N LEU A 491 48.41 -25.98 69.34
CA LEU A 491 47.71 -27.23 69.12
C LEU A 491 48.44 -28.13 68.11
N GLY A 492 49.64 -27.72 67.66
CA GLY A 492 50.45 -28.45 66.69
C GLY A 492 49.91 -28.34 65.26
N LYS A 493 48.99 -27.41 64.98
CA LYS A 493 48.36 -27.24 63.66
C LYS A 493 49.01 -26.13 62.85
N ALA A 494 49.09 -26.28 61.53
CA ALA A 494 49.41 -25.20 60.60
C ALA A 494 48.64 -25.37 59.30
N GLU A 495 48.28 -24.26 58.65
CA GLU A 495 47.43 -24.30 57.46
C GLU A 495 47.83 -23.26 56.39
N THR A 496 47.56 -23.55 55.11
CA THR A 496 47.69 -22.58 54.00
C THR A 496 46.41 -21.73 53.89
N GLY A 497 46.57 -20.41 53.73
CA GLY A 497 45.44 -19.48 53.53
C GLY A 497 44.74 -19.57 52.18
#